data_AF-A0A0G4M6W3-F1
#
_entry.id   AF-A0A0G4M6W3-F1
#
_cell.length_a   1.000
_cell.length_b   1.000
_cell.length_c   1.000
_cell.angle_alpha   90.00
_cell.angle_beta   90.00
_cell.angle_gamma   90.00
#
_symmetry.space_group_name_H-M   'P 1'
#
loop_
_entity.id
_entity.type
_entity.pdbx_description
1 polymer ?
#
loop_
_entity_poly.entity_id
_entity_poly.type
_entity_poly.pdbx_seq_one_letter_code
_entity_poly.pdbx_strand_id
1 'polypeptide(L)'
;MSMKSIPVTVQPWFTPPPPPVPVAVVCPKVGDVAPLDRDRKLTFGGGRPVLLVFLRCVGCAFAQKTFLALRAISVKHQVACVAVSHSSQAATQKWLDLMGGAWNVEVVIDEDRAIYAAWGLGLCSVWHMFNPSSQVQGWKET
;
A
#
# COMPACT_ATOMS: atom_id res chain seq x y z
N MET A 1 2.60 5.48 35.78
CA MET A 1 3.47 4.64 34.92
C MET A 1 4.09 5.54 33.87
N SER A 2 5.43 5.57 33.79
CA SER A 2 6.17 6.41 32.84
C SER A 2 6.17 5.74 31.48
N MET A 3 5.72 6.46 30.45
CA MET A 3 5.56 6.00 29.06
C MET A 3 6.88 5.60 28.36
N LYS A 4 8.01 5.66 29.09
CA LYS A 4 9.39 5.48 28.60
C LYS A 4 9.87 4.02 28.55
N SER A 5 9.11 3.06 29.07
CA SER A 5 9.52 1.66 29.15
C SER A 5 8.84 0.73 28.14
N ILE A 6 8.05 1.28 27.21
CA ILE A 6 7.50 0.49 26.11
C ILE A 6 8.55 0.52 25.00
N PRO A 7 9.13 -0.63 24.60
CA PRO A 7 10.04 -0.64 23.46
C PRO A 7 9.28 -0.10 22.24
N VAL A 8 9.80 0.98 21.65
CA VAL A 8 9.31 1.63 20.43
C VAL A 8 9.54 0.72 19.20
N THR A 9 9.61 -0.58 19.40
CA THR A 9 9.51 -1.57 18.34
C THR A 9 8.05 -1.67 17.92
N VAL A 10 7.72 -0.82 16.95
CA VAL A 10 6.58 -0.91 16.03
C VAL A 10 5.22 -0.78 16.71
N GLN A 11 4.78 0.45 16.90
CA GLN A 11 3.34 0.74 16.89
C GLN A 11 2.96 1.01 15.44
N PRO A 12 2.44 0.03 14.67
CA PRO A 12 2.09 0.21 13.25
C PRO A 12 0.97 1.25 13.03
N TRP A 13 0.39 1.73 14.12
CA TRP A 13 -0.67 2.73 14.21
C TRP A 13 -0.15 4.17 14.34
N PHE A 14 1.12 4.38 14.72
CA PHE A 14 1.66 5.74 14.76
C PHE A 14 1.98 6.24 13.36
N THR A 15 1.73 7.53 13.13
CA THR A 15 2.05 8.17 11.86
C THR A 15 3.56 8.15 11.69
N PRO A 16 4.09 7.53 10.61
CA PRO A 16 5.52 7.52 10.36
C PRO A 16 6.01 8.96 10.11
N PRO A 17 7.33 9.21 10.21
CA PRO A 17 7.88 10.49 9.78
C PRO A 17 7.40 10.83 8.36
N PRO A 18 7.21 12.12 8.05
CA PRO A 18 6.77 12.55 6.73
C PRO A 18 7.71 11.98 5.67
N PRO A 19 7.17 11.55 4.52
CA PRO A 19 7.98 11.00 3.45
C PRO A 19 9.05 12.02 3.04
N PRO A 20 10.27 11.57 2.68
CA PRO A 20 11.33 12.46 2.21
C PRO A 20 10.97 13.13 0.87
N VAL A 21 9.96 12.61 0.17
CA VAL A 21 9.47 13.11 -1.11
C VAL A 21 8.23 13.99 -0.87
N PRO A 22 8.19 15.21 -1.45
CA PRO A 22 7.00 16.06 -1.38
C PRO A 22 5.81 15.37 -2.05
N VAL A 23 4.68 15.34 -1.35
CA VAL A 23 3.43 14.79 -1.87
C VAL A 23 2.92 15.68 -3.01
N ALA A 24 2.51 15.07 -4.12
CA ALA A 24 1.91 15.79 -5.23
C ALA A 24 0.67 16.56 -4.72
N VAL A 25 0.54 17.82 -5.16
CA VAL A 25 -0.47 18.75 -4.65
C VAL A 25 -1.89 18.29 -4.98
N VAL A 26 -2.07 17.52 -6.05
CA VAL A 26 -3.37 17.10 -6.57
C VAL A 26 -3.33 15.61 -6.89
N CYS A 27 -4.33 14.87 -6.40
CA CYS A 27 -4.54 13.48 -6.81
C CYS A 27 -4.94 13.44 -8.30
N PRO A 28 -4.45 12.46 -9.07
CA PRO A 28 -4.78 12.34 -10.48
C PRO A 28 -6.29 12.18 -10.69
N LYS A 29 -6.84 12.87 -11.68
CA LYS A 29 -8.24 12.77 -12.07
C LYS A 29 -8.41 11.79 -13.22
N VAL A 30 -9.64 11.32 -13.41
CA VAL A 30 -9.97 10.49 -14.58
C VAL A 30 -9.70 11.29 -15.85
N GLY A 31 -8.86 10.75 -16.73
CA GLY A 31 -8.40 11.39 -17.96
C GLY A 31 -6.96 11.92 -17.89
N ASP A 32 -6.38 12.05 -16.69
CA ASP A 32 -4.98 12.42 -16.52
C ASP A 32 -4.06 11.24 -16.85
N VAL A 33 -2.84 11.55 -17.28
CA VAL A 33 -1.79 10.55 -17.46
C VAL A 33 -1.38 10.00 -16.09
N ALA A 34 -1.24 8.68 -15.98
CA ALA A 34 -0.83 8.02 -14.74
C ALA A 34 0.51 8.61 -14.24
N PRO A 35 0.58 9.10 -12.98
CA PRO A 35 1.81 9.65 -12.44
C PRO A 35 2.93 8.62 -12.43
N LEU A 36 4.10 9.03 -12.94
CA LEU A 36 5.33 8.25 -12.86
C LEU A 36 6.12 8.69 -11.64
N ASP A 37 6.70 7.71 -10.94
CA ASP A 37 7.61 7.99 -9.84
C ASP A 37 8.98 8.44 -10.35
N ARG A 38 9.74 9.12 -9.48
CA ARG A 38 11.08 9.65 -9.82
C ARG A 38 12.03 8.54 -10.29
N ASP A 39 11.93 7.37 -9.68
CA ASP A 39 12.85 6.25 -9.89
C ASP A 39 12.34 5.28 -10.98
N ARG A 40 11.18 5.59 -11.60
CA ARG A 40 10.50 4.79 -12.62
C ARG A 40 10.34 3.32 -12.25
N LYS A 41 10.05 3.05 -10.98
CA LYS A 41 9.75 1.71 -10.47
C LYS A 41 8.44 1.18 -11.07
N LEU A 42 7.48 2.05 -11.37
CA LEU A 42 6.28 1.66 -12.11
C LEU A 42 6.48 1.80 -13.61
N THR A 43 6.15 0.72 -14.32
CA THR A 43 6.10 0.74 -15.78
C THR A 43 4.66 0.50 -16.25
N PHE A 44 4.17 1.43 -17.06
CA PHE A 44 2.86 1.34 -17.71
C PHE A 44 3.11 1.29 -19.21
N GLY A 45 2.83 0.17 -19.88
CA GLY A 45 3.24 0.04 -21.29
C GLY A 45 2.87 -1.22 -22.04
N GLY A 46 1.85 -1.96 -21.60
CA GLY A 46 1.55 -3.30 -22.15
C GLY A 46 0.26 -3.41 -22.97
N GLY A 47 -0.41 -2.31 -23.30
CA GLY A 47 -1.73 -2.34 -23.98
C GLY A 47 -2.87 -2.97 -23.15
N ARG A 48 -2.60 -3.31 -21.88
CA ARG A 48 -3.56 -3.89 -20.94
C ARG A 48 -3.88 -2.87 -19.85
N PRO A 49 -5.13 -2.84 -19.34
CA PRO A 49 -5.47 -2.03 -18.18
C PRO A 49 -4.68 -2.50 -16.96
N VAL A 50 -4.23 -1.54 -16.15
CA VAL A 50 -3.41 -1.78 -14.96
C VAL A 50 -4.21 -1.43 -13.71
N LEU A 51 -4.29 -2.35 -12.77
CA LEU A 51 -4.88 -2.15 -11.46
C LEU A 51 -3.75 -1.99 -10.43
N LEU A 52 -3.58 -0.77 -9.93
CA LEU A 52 -2.58 -0.41 -8.94
C LEU A 52 -3.20 -0.39 -7.54
N VAL A 53 -2.60 -1.09 -6.58
CA VAL A 53 -3.06 -1.18 -5.20
C VAL A 53 -1.94 -0.80 -4.24
N PHE A 54 -2.18 0.15 -3.34
CA PHE A 54 -1.23 0.57 -2.33
C PHE A 54 -1.46 -0.15 -0.99
N LEU A 55 -0.43 -0.84 -0.51
CA LEU A 55 -0.41 -1.56 0.76
C LEU A 55 0.49 -0.82 1.76
N ARG A 56 -0.13 -0.20 2.76
CA ARG A 56 0.56 0.57 3.80
C ARG A 56 1.47 -0.30 4.68
N CYS A 57 1.02 -1.51 4.98
CA CYS A 57 1.74 -2.49 5.76
C CYS A 57 1.45 -3.89 5.22
N VAL A 58 2.39 -4.81 5.47
CA VAL A 58 2.20 -6.24 5.20
C VAL A 58 1.82 -6.96 6.51
N GLY A 59 1.03 -8.02 6.40
CA GLY A 59 0.62 -8.86 7.54
C GLY A 59 -0.61 -8.40 8.32
N CYS A 60 -1.29 -7.31 7.94
CA CYS A 60 -2.60 -6.98 8.51
C CYS A 60 -3.74 -7.68 7.74
N ALA A 61 -4.86 -7.95 8.41
CA ALA A 61 -6.03 -8.63 7.81
C ALA A 61 -6.53 -7.91 6.54
N PHE A 62 -6.56 -6.57 6.57
CA PHE A 62 -6.95 -5.77 5.42
C PHE A 62 -6.01 -5.94 4.22
N ALA A 63 -4.70 -5.89 4.43
CA ALA A 63 -3.71 -6.06 3.37
C ALA A 63 -3.79 -7.47 2.78
N GLN A 64 -3.94 -8.48 3.64
CA GLN A 64 -4.11 -9.87 3.22
C GLN A 64 -5.35 -10.07 2.36
N LYS A 65 -6.51 -9.62 2.81
CA LYS A 65 -7.77 -9.72 2.07
C LYS A 65 -7.70 -8.98 0.73
N THR A 66 -7.14 -7.77 0.73
CA THR A 66 -6.97 -6.97 -0.48
C THR A 66 -6.05 -7.66 -1.49
N PHE A 67 -4.92 -8.21 -1.03
CA PHE A 67 -3.97 -8.91 -1.88
C PHE A 67 -4.53 -10.20 -2.48
N LEU A 68 -5.26 -10.99 -1.67
CA LEU A 68 -5.95 -12.18 -2.16
C LEU A 68 -7.04 -11.84 -3.19
N ALA A 69 -7.79 -10.76 -2.97
CA ALA A 69 -8.77 -10.27 -3.95
C ALA A 69 -8.07 -9.83 -5.26
N LEU A 70 -6.95 -9.10 -5.14
CA LEU A 70 -6.15 -8.69 -6.29
C LEU A 70 -5.62 -9.90 -7.08
N ARG A 71 -5.18 -10.95 -6.40
CA ARG A 71 -4.77 -12.22 -7.01
C ARG A 71 -5.92 -12.95 -7.70
N ALA A 72 -7.11 -12.95 -7.12
CA ALA A 72 -8.28 -13.52 -7.77
C ALA A 72 -8.65 -12.76 -9.05
N ILE A 73 -8.54 -11.42 -9.02
CA ILE A 73 -8.76 -10.56 -10.19
C ILE A 73 -7.71 -10.81 -11.28
N SER A 74 -6.43 -10.95 -10.92
CA SER A 74 -5.35 -11.18 -11.88
C SER A 74 -5.44 -12.53 -12.61
N VAL A 75 -6.10 -13.52 -12.00
CA VAL A 75 -6.39 -14.81 -12.65
C VAL A 75 -7.65 -14.72 -13.52
N LYS A 76 -8.68 -14.01 -13.06
CA LYS A 76 -9.98 -13.96 -13.72
C LYS A 76 -10.03 -13.00 -14.92
N HIS A 77 -9.25 -11.92 -14.88
CA HIS A 77 -9.30 -10.85 -15.86
C HIS A 77 -7.93 -10.59 -16.47
N GLN A 78 -7.90 -10.17 -17.75
CA GLN A 78 -6.69 -9.78 -18.46
C GLN A 78 -6.24 -8.36 -18.08
N VAL A 79 -6.04 -8.13 -16.78
CA VAL A 79 -5.59 -6.86 -16.20
C VAL A 79 -4.24 -7.05 -15.52
N ALA A 80 -3.31 -6.12 -15.72
CA ALA A 80 -2.04 -6.16 -15.02
C ALA A 80 -2.27 -5.70 -13.58
N CYS A 81 -2.03 -6.57 -12.60
CA CYS A 81 -2.25 -6.27 -11.19
C CYS A 81 -0.92 -5.92 -10.53
N VAL A 82 -0.82 -4.73 -9.97
CA VAL A 82 0.40 -4.24 -9.30
C VAL A 82 0.07 -3.88 -7.86
N ALA A 83 0.78 -4.51 -6.91
CA ALA A 83 0.70 -4.20 -5.49
C ALA A 83 1.95 -3.44 -5.06
N VAL A 84 1.78 -2.21 -4.59
CA VAL A 84 2.85 -1.36 -4.06
C VAL A 84 2.91 -1.52 -2.55
N SER A 85 4.01 -2.05 -2.03
CA SER A 85 4.24 -2.23 -0.59
C SER A 85 5.13 -1.13 -0.04
N HIS A 86 4.71 -0.47 1.04
CA HIS A 86 5.56 0.48 1.79
C HIS A 86 6.40 -0.19 2.88
N SER A 87 6.32 -1.51 3.02
CA SER A 87 7.16 -2.27 3.95
C SER A 87 8.49 -2.61 3.28
N SER A 88 9.52 -2.85 4.09
CA SER A 88 10.83 -3.24 3.55
C SER A 88 10.75 -4.49 2.68
N GLN A 89 11.70 -4.64 1.76
CA GLN A 89 11.74 -5.78 0.85
C GLN A 89 11.76 -7.11 1.61
N ALA A 90 12.54 -7.21 2.70
CA ALA A 90 12.62 -8.41 3.53
C ALA A 90 11.28 -8.76 4.20
N ALA A 91 10.57 -7.76 4.74
CA ALA A 91 9.27 -7.96 5.36
C ALA A 91 8.20 -8.37 4.33
N THR A 92 8.21 -7.71 3.17
CA THR A 92 7.27 -8.00 2.08
C THR A 92 7.51 -9.40 1.52
N GLN A 93 8.75 -9.80 1.28
CA GLN A 93 9.07 -11.14 0.77
C GLN A 93 8.62 -12.23 1.75
N LYS A 94 8.98 -12.09 3.04
CA LYS A 94 8.55 -13.04 4.07
C LYS A 94 7.02 -13.17 4.13
N TRP A 95 6.31 -12.05 4.02
CA TRP A 95 4.85 -12.06 4.01
C TRP A 95 4.30 -12.73 2.74
N LEU A 96 4.87 -12.46 1.56
CA LEU A 96 4.48 -13.14 0.33
C LEU A 96 4.70 -14.65 0.41
N ASP A 97 5.80 -15.11 1.01
CA ASP A 97 6.10 -16.52 1.20
C ASP A 97 5.01 -17.19 2.08
N LEU A 98 4.59 -16.52 3.16
CA LEU A 98 3.48 -16.97 4.01
C LEU A 98 2.13 -17.02 3.27
N MET A 99 1.95 -16.15 2.27
CA MET A 99 0.75 -16.11 1.42
C MET A 99 0.78 -17.11 0.25
N GLY A 100 1.86 -17.88 0.09
CA GLY A 100 2.04 -18.81 -1.02
C GLY A 100 2.42 -18.13 -2.33
N GLY A 101 3.16 -17.02 -2.26
CA GLY A 101 3.77 -16.30 -3.37
C GLY A 101 2.89 -15.24 -4.04
N ALA A 102 3.50 -14.45 -4.93
CA ALA A 102 2.83 -13.32 -5.59
C ALA A 102 1.94 -13.69 -6.79
N TRP A 103 2.20 -14.84 -7.44
CA TRP A 103 1.47 -15.31 -8.62
C TRP A 103 1.50 -14.28 -9.75
N ASN A 104 0.36 -13.97 -10.38
CA ASN A 104 0.25 -13.03 -11.49
C ASN A 104 0.22 -11.55 -11.04
N VAL A 105 0.50 -11.26 -9.76
CA VAL A 105 0.54 -9.91 -9.22
C VAL A 105 1.99 -9.45 -9.15
N GLU A 106 2.28 -8.31 -9.75
CA GLU A 106 3.57 -7.65 -9.63
C GLU A 106 3.64 -6.93 -8.29
N VAL A 107 4.71 -7.15 -7.51
CA VAL A 107 4.89 -6.49 -6.21
C VAL A 107 6.06 -5.52 -6.30
N VAL A 108 5.77 -4.24 -6.06
CA VAL A 108 6.75 -3.15 -6.12
C VAL A 108 7.00 -2.62 -4.70
N ILE A 109 8.27 -2.45 -4.36
CA ILE A 109 8.67 -1.94 -3.03
C ILE A 109 8.86 -0.41 -3.09
N ASP A 110 8.05 0.30 -2.32
CA ASP A 110 8.04 1.76 -2.19
C ASP A 110 8.21 2.17 -0.72
N GLU A 111 9.36 1.80 -0.14
CA GLU A 111 9.71 2.10 1.24
C GLU A 111 9.78 3.62 1.51
N ASP A 112 10.31 4.38 0.53
CA ASP A 112 10.41 5.84 0.58
C ASP A 112 9.09 6.57 0.28
N ARG A 113 8.03 5.83 -0.09
CA ARG A 113 6.71 6.36 -0.45
C ARG A 113 6.75 7.34 -1.63
N ALA A 114 7.71 7.19 -2.53
CA ALA A 114 7.90 8.06 -3.68
C ALA A 114 6.78 7.89 -4.70
N ILE A 115 6.37 6.64 -4.95
CA ILE A 115 5.23 6.33 -5.82
C ILE A 115 3.95 6.84 -5.15
N TYR A 116 3.76 6.53 -3.86
CA TYR A 116 2.59 6.97 -3.12
C TYR A 116 2.41 8.50 -3.13
N ALA A 117 3.50 9.23 -2.91
CA ALA A 117 3.54 10.69 -2.96
C ALA A 117 3.26 11.24 -4.36
N ALA A 118 3.79 10.61 -5.43
CA ALA A 118 3.53 11.00 -6.81
C ALA A 118 2.05 10.87 -7.19
N TRP A 119 1.33 9.92 -6.58
CA TRP A 119 -0.11 9.74 -6.75
C TRP A 119 -0.97 10.68 -5.89
N GLY A 120 -0.35 11.66 -5.22
CA GLY A 120 -1.03 12.61 -4.34
C GLY A 120 -1.51 11.99 -3.03
N LEU A 121 -1.07 10.77 -2.72
CA LEU A 121 -1.46 10.07 -1.51
C LEU A 121 -0.45 10.41 -0.41
N GLY A 122 -0.95 11.11 0.61
CA GLY A 122 -0.15 11.59 1.74
C GLY A 122 -0.36 10.78 3.02
N LEU A 123 0.16 11.33 4.11
CA LEU A 123 -0.11 10.77 5.43
C LEU A 123 -1.60 10.90 5.77
N CYS A 124 -2.14 9.80 6.28
CA CYS A 124 -3.50 9.72 6.80
C CYS A 124 -3.61 10.55 8.08
N SER A 125 -4.66 11.37 8.19
CA SER A 125 -4.96 12.05 9.46
C SER A 125 -5.40 11.04 10.53
N VAL A 126 -5.26 11.42 11.80
CA VAL A 126 -5.75 10.62 12.95
C VAL A 126 -7.24 10.30 12.78
N TRP A 127 -8.04 11.25 12.30
CA TRP A 127 -9.46 11.06 12.03
C TRP A 127 -9.74 10.07 10.91
N HIS A 128 -8.91 10.01 9.87
CA HIS A 128 -9.09 9.02 8.82
C HIS A 128 -8.80 7.59 9.32
N MET A 129 -7.98 7.42 10.36
CA MET A 129 -7.78 6.11 11.01
C MET A 129 -8.85 5.78 12.07
N PHE A 130 -9.23 6.75 12.90
CA PHE A 130 -10.12 6.55 14.06
C PHE A 130 -11.57 6.99 13.83
N ASN A 131 -11.99 7.25 12.60
CA ASN A 131 -13.40 7.53 12.35
C ASN A 131 -14.27 6.32 12.73
N PRO A 132 -15.50 6.54 13.24
CA PRO A 132 -16.38 5.47 13.71
C PRO A 132 -16.63 4.38 12.66
N SER A 133 -16.80 4.74 11.38
CA SER A 133 -17.02 3.77 10.31
C SER A 133 -15.85 2.81 10.11
N SER A 134 -14.61 3.30 10.13
CA SER A 134 -13.41 2.48 10.02
C SER A 134 -13.25 1.54 11.22
N GLN A 135 -13.57 2.02 12.43
CA GLN A 135 -13.52 1.19 13.64
C GLN A 135 -14.57 0.08 13.63
N VAL A 136 -15.82 0.40 13.24
CA VAL A 136 -16.90 -0.59 13.08
C VAL A 136 -16.54 -1.62 12.02
N GLN A 137 -15.95 -1.21 10.89
CA GLN A 137 -15.56 -2.15 9.85
C GLN A 137 -14.40 -3.03 10.30
N GLY A 138 -13.41 -2.50 11.03
CA GLY A 138 -12.33 -3.31 11.59
C GLY A 138 -12.81 -4.38 12.55
N TRP A 139 -13.80 -4.07 13.38
CA TRP A 139 -14.42 -5.07 14.27
C TRP A 139 -15.06 -6.25 13.50
N LYS A 140 -15.64 -5.99 12.32
CA LYS A 140 -16.26 -7.04 11.49
C LYS A 140 -15.26 -7.95 10.78
N GLU A 141 -14.00 -7.51 10.67
CA GLU A 141 -12.94 -8.22 9.95
C GLU A 141 -11.95 -8.91 10.91
N THR A 142 -12.24 -8.88 12.22
CA THR A 142 -11.52 -9.64 13.27
C THR A 142 -12.22 -10.97 13.50
#